data_AF-A0A817QNN0-F1
#
_entry.id   AF-A0A817QNN0-F1
#
_cell.length_a   1.000
_cell.length_b   1.000
_cell.length_c   1.000
_cell.angle_alpha   90.00
_cell.angle_beta   90.00
_cell.angle_gamma   90.00
#
_symmetry.space_group_name_H-M   'P 1'
#
loop_
_entity.id
_entity.type
_entity.pdbx_description
1 polymer ?
#
loop_
_entity_poly.entity_id
_entity_poly.type
_entity_poly.pdbx_seq_one_letter_code
_entity_poly.pdbx_strand_id
1 'polypeptide(L)'
;MLFGEEPVRSNVAFGTTFLNRPTYPSDIAHDYFANSYTPLRGVPNLGPSSYNNEEKTSFRYVLEHQPMSRRGYTVNARTEKREVFLPKTDVPSPDTYQMDLNIIPEKKRAFRPFNASCDRFPIVAKSTDVPGPGSYECDVKQNRQVHMLHSFGGRTKLIPAIKTKCMPLNRDKCVICLKQPVGDYYQYRNEILCSECFNFNWQWQEKFKRT
;
A
#
# COMPACT_ATOMS: atom_id res chain seq x y z
N MET A 1 -9.28 -42.30 44.25
CA MET A 1 -9.50 -42.45 42.80
C MET A 1 -8.34 -41.78 42.09
N LEU A 2 -7.83 -42.44 41.05
CA LEU A 2 -6.50 -42.30 40.45
C LEU A 2 -6.26 -40.92 39.81
N PHE A 3 -5.09 -40.33 40.04
CA PHE A 3 -4.58 -39.23 39.22
C PHE A 3 -4.25 -39.80 37.84
N GLY A 4 -5.03 -39.42 36.83
CA GLY A 4 -4.78 -39.82 35.45
C GLY A 4 -3.56 -39.09 34.91
N GLU A 5 -2.56 -39.85 34.46
CA GLU A 5 -1.40 -39.32 33.73
C GLU A 5 -1.88 -38.67 32.42
N GLU A 6 -1.49 -37.41 32.16
CA GLU A 6 -1.73 -36.80 30.86
C GLU A 6 -0.82 -37.45 29.80
N PRO A 7 -1.35 -37.89 28.65
CA PRO A 7 -0.55 -38.61 27.67
C PRO A 7 0.49 -37.70 27.01
N VAL A 8 1.72 -38.22 26.90
CA VAL A 8 2.87 -37.59 26.25
C VAL A 8 2.52 -37.21 24.81
N ARG A 9 2.61 -35.91 24.48
CA ARG A 9 2.33 -35.39 23.13
C ARG A 9 3.49 -35.74 22.20
N SER A 10 3.25 -36.63 21.23
CA SER A 10 4.23 -36.94 20.19
C SER A 10 4.25 -35.85 19.12
N ASN A 11 5.45 -35.35 18.78
CA ASN A 11 5.67 -34.43 17.67
C ASN A 11 5.66 -35.23 16.35
N VAL A 12 4.48 -35.59 15.85
CA VAL A 12 4.35 -36.19 14.51
C VAL A 12 3.43 -35.33 13.65
N ALA A 13 3.92 -35.03 12.46
CA ALA A 13 3.28 -34.17 11.48
C ALA A 13 2.11 -34.87 10.76
N PHE A 14 1.15 -34.04 10.32
CA PHE A 14 0.02 -34.34 9.45
C PHE A 14 -1.16 -35.15 10.05
N GLY A 15 -2.11 -34.40 10.62
CA GLY A 15 -3.47 -34.41 10.09
C GLY A 15 -4.51 -35.35 10.68
N THR A 16 -4.23 -36.27 11.60
CA THR A 16 -5.26 -37.25 12.00
C THR A 16 -5.29 -37.73 13.45
N THR A 17 -5.04 -36.92 14.48
CA THR A 17 -5.39 -37.33 15.86
C THR A 17 -5.85 -36.19 16.78
N PHE A 18 -7.06 -36.36 17.33
CA PHE A 18 -7.60 -35.71 18.54
C PHE A 18 -7.77 -34.18 18.55
N LEU A 19 -8.41 -33.63 17.52
CA LEU A 19 -9.16 -32.37 17.65
C LEU A 19 -10.64 -32.70 17.49
N ASN A 20 -11.47 -32.29 18.46
CA ASN A 20 -12.94 -32.36 18.37
C ASN A 20 -13.38 -31.60 17.13
N ARG A 21 -13.56 -32.32 16.02
CA ARG A 21 -14.04 -31.75 14.77
C ARG A 21 -15.56 -31.69 14.89
N PRO A 22 -16.18 -30.51 14.77
CA PRO A 22 -17.62 -30.42 14.85
C PRO A 22 -18.26 -31.30 13.78
N THR A 23 -19.26 -32.09 14.17
CA THR A 23 -19.96 -33.03 13.27
C THR A 23 -21.40 -32.59 13.08
N TYR A 24 -21.81 -32.47 11.81
CA TYR A 24 -23.21 -32.24 11.46
C TYR A 24 -24.02 -33.54 11.73
N PRO A 25 -25.23 -33.49 12.32
CA PRO A 25 -26.10 -32.33 12.54
C PRO A 25 -25.99 -31.69 13.93
N SER A 26 -25.10 -32.18 14.78
CA SER A 26 -24.97 -31.77 16.18
C SER A 26 -24.34 -30.38 16.32
N ASP A 27 -23.38 -30.04 15.46
CA ASP A 27 -22.64 -28.79 15.48
C ASP A 27 -22.97 -27.91 14.27
N ILE A 28 -24.04 -27.13 14.38
CA ILE A 28 -24.45 -26.16 13.36
C ILE A 28 -23.86 -24.79 13.71
N ALA A 29 -23.22 -24.14 12.73
CA ALA A 29 -22.73 -22.78 12.90
C ALA A 29 -23.89 -21.82 13.23
N HIS A 30 -23.66 -20.89 14.15
CA HIS A 30 -24.70 -19.94 14.57
C HIS A 30 -25.10 -18.94 13.48
N ASP A 31 -24.31 -18.81 12.42
CA ASP A 31 -24.56 -17.89 11.30
C ASP A 31 -24.10 -18.52 9.97
N TYR A 32 -24.69 -18.08 8.85
CA TYR A 32 -24.42 -18.63 7.51
C TYR A 32 -22.96 -18.49 7.06
N PHE A 33 -22.21 -17.58 7.68
CA PHE A 33 -20.80 -17.33 7.41
C PHE A 33 -19.85 -18.28 8.15
N ALA A 34 -20.36 -19.22 8.96
CA ALA A 34 -19.56 -20.21 9.68
C ALA A 34 -18.44 -19.64 10.57
N ASN A 35 -18.59 -18.39 11.03
CA ASN A 35 -17.65 -17.77 11.95
C ASN A 35 -17.83 -18.39 13.35
N SER A 36 -16.80 -19.06 13.85
CA SER A 36 -16.77 -19.65 15.20
C SER A 36 -16.59 -18.61 16.30
N TYR A 37 -16.08 -17.43 15.94
CA TYR A 37 -15.98 -16.30 16.84
C TYR A 37 -17.35 -15.64 16.94
N THR A 38 -17.88 -15.59 18.16
CA THR A 38 -19.03 -14.74 18.44
C THR A 38 -18.69 -13.32 17.99
N PRO A 39 -19.48 -12.70 17.08
CA PRO A 39 -19.29 -11.29 16.82
C PRO A 39 -19.40 -10.56 18.15
N LEU A 40 -18.55 -9.55 18.36
CA LEU A 40 -18.64 -8.63 19.51
C LEU A 40 -19.96 -7.86 19.41
N ARG A 41 -21.09 -8.53 19.63
CA ARG A 41 -22.32 -7.86 20.02
C ARG A 41 -22.06 -7.37 21.43
N GLY A 42 -22.21 -6.07 21.64
CA GLY A 42 -22.16 -5.49 22.97
C GLY A 42 -23.12 -6.20 23.93
N VAL A 43 -23.10 -5.81 25.19
CA VAL A 43 -23.97 -6.43 26.20
C VAL A 43 -25.43 -6.33 25.75
N PRO A 44 -26.18 -7.45 25.66
CA PRO A 44 -27.47 -7.52 24.96
C PRO A 44 -28.57 -6.63 25.56
N ASN A 45 -28.38 -6.14 26.79
CA ASN A 45 -29.37 -5.35 27.53
C ASN A 45 -28.89 -3.93 27.86
N LEU A 46 -27.86 -3.41 27.18
CA LEU A 46 -27.41 -2.03 27.37
C LEU A 46 -28.13 -1.09 26.39
N GLY A 47 -28.82 -0.09 26.94
CA GLY A 47 -29.39 1.00 26.15
C GLY A 47 -28.28 1.89 25.56
N PRO A 48 -28.59 2.68 24.53
CA PRO A 48 -27.61 3.54 23.85
C PRO A 48 -26.93 4.57 24.77
N SER A 49 -27.55 4.93 25.90
CA SER A 49 -27.00 5.86 26.90
C SER A 49 -26.38 5.17 28.12
N SER A 50 -26.30 3.84 28.14
CA SER A 50 -25.80 3.06 29.28
C SER A 50 -24.31 2.74 29.19
N TYR A 51 -23.59 3.26 28.19
CA TYR A 51 -22.16 3.08 28.04
C TYR A 51 -21.40 4.14 28.84
N ASN A 52 -20.38 3.76 29.60
CA ASN A 52 -19.40 4.66 30.23
C ASN A 52 -18.50 5.27 29.14
N ASN A 53 -19.09 6.13 28.30
CA ASN A 53 -18.37 6.81 27.24
C ASN A 53 -17.31 7.73 27.85
N GLU A 54 -17.62 8.47 28.93
CA GLU A 54 -16.64 9.35 29.60
C GLU A 54 -15.32 8.64 29.95
N GLU A 55 -15.37 7.39 30.40
CA GLU A 55 -14.17 6.63 30.75
C GLU A 55 -13.43 6.18 29.49
N LYS A 56 -14.15 5.56 28.54
CA LYS A 56 -13.55 4.89 27.36
C LYS A 56 -13.23 5.80 26.18
N THR A 57 -13.83 6.98 26.12
CA THR A 57 -13.51 8.00 25.10
C THR A 57 -12.61 9.09 25.66
N SER A 58 -12.21 9.02 26.94
CA SER A 58 -11.24 9.95 27.50
C SER A 58 -9.89 9.85 26.78
N PHE A 59 -9.22 10.99 26.67
CA PHE A 59 -7.85 11.05 26.12
C PHE A 59 -6.89 10.10 26.86
N ARG A 60 -7.05 9.99 28.19
CA ARG A 60 -6.24 9.11 29.03
C ARG A 60 -6.44 7.63 28.68
N TYR A 61 -7.69 7.19 28.50
CA TYR A 61 -7.99 5.81 28.13
C TYR A 61 -7.40 5.42 26.78
N VAL A 62 -7.47 6.31 25.79
CA VAL A 62 -6.89 6.10 24.46
C VAL A 62 -5.38 5.92 24.53
N LEU A 63 -4.68 6.71 25.36
CA LEU A 63 -3.23 6.57 25.54
C LEU A 63 -2.86 5.25 26.23
N GLU A 64 -3.62 4.85 27.26
CA GLU A 64 -3.36 3.62 28.02
C GLU A 64 -3.67 2.34 27.22
N HIS A 65 -4.65 2.40 26.33
CA HIS A 65 -5.13 1.25 25.55
C HIS A 65 -4.73 1.32 24.07
N GLN A 66 -3.81 2.23 23.70
CA GLN A 66 -3.28 2.29 22.35
C GLN A 66 -2.60 0.96 22.03
N PRO A 67 -2.99 0.25 20.96
CA PRO A 67 -2.38 -1.03 20.62
C PRO A 67 -0.92 -0.81 20.19
N MET A 68 -0.01 -0.95 21.13
CA MET A 68 1.43 -0.88 20.90
C MET A 68 2.03 -2.28 20.78
N SER A 69 2.96 -2.45 19.84
CA SER A 69 3.74 -3.69 19.72
C SER A 69 4.62 -3.87 20.97
N ARG A 70 4.45 -4.99 21.69
CA ARG A 70 5.33 -5.38 22.83
C ARG A 70 6.78 -5.61 22.41
N ARG A 71 7.06 -5.76 21.11
CA ARG A 71 8.41 -6.01 20.57
C ARG A 71 9.22 -4.73 20.35
N GLY A 72 8.67 -3.57 20.72
CA GLY A 72 9.28 -2.28 20.43
C GLY A 72 9.23 -1.94 18.94
N TYR A 73 9.67 -0.73 18.60
CA TYR A 73 9.92 -0.32 17.23
C TYR A 73 11.24 -0.97 16.78
N THR A 74 11.20 -1.74 15.70
CA THR A 74 12.44 -2.28 15.10
C THR A 74 13.26 -1.12 14.52
N VAL A 75 14.57 -1.31 14.38
CA VAL A 75 15.55 -0.29 13.92
C VAL A 75 15.26 0.35 12.54
N ASN A 76 14.22 -0.12 11.83
CA ASN A 76 13.74 0.41 10.54
C ASN A 76 12.23 0.72 10.54
N ALA A 77 11.57 0.73 11.69
CA ALA A 77 10.21 1.26 11.78
C ALA A 77 10.28 2.77 11.51
N ARG A 78 9.42 3.28 10.62
CA ARG A 78 9.32 4.72 10.35
C ARG A 78 8.79 5.43 11.60
N THR A 79 9.69 5.80 12.50
CA THR A 79 9.41 6.63 13.68
C THR A 79 9.45 8.12 13.34
N GLU A 80 9.92 8.46 12.15
CA GLU A 80 9.96 9.83 11.66
C GLU A 80 8.54 10.35 11.42
N LYS A 81 8.32 11.65 11.69
CA LYS A 81 7.03 12.29 11.44
C LYS A 81 6.66 12.04 9.98
N ARG A 82 5.49 11.43 9.76
CA ARG A 82 4.89 11.31 8.44
C ARG A 82 4.91 12.71 7.83
N GLU A 83 5.52 12.84 6.65
CA GLU A 83 5.68 14.12 5.96
C GLU A 83 4.37 14.90 6.08
N VAL A 84 4.44 16.03 6.79
CA VAL A 84 3.30 16.92 6.93
C VAL A 84 3.20 17.61 5.59
N PHE A 85 2.38 17.07 4.69
CA PHE A 85 1.99 17.80 3.50
C PHE A 85 1.41 19.12 3.99
N LEU A 86 2.11 20.23 3.70
CA LEU A 86 1.52 21.54 3.84
C LEU A 86 0.23 21.49 3.01
N PRO A 87 -0.95 21.72 3.61
CA PRO A 87 -2.18 21.74 2.84
C PRO A 87 -1.98 22.78 1.74
N LYS A 88 -2.21 22.39 0.49
CA LYS A 88 -2.21 23.35 -0.62
C LYS A 88 -3.21 24.43 -0.24
N THR A 89 -2.72 25.66 -0.06
CA THR A 89 -3.56 26.83 0.27
C THR A 89 -4.41 27.29 -0.91
N ASP A 90 -4.25 26.62 -2.05
CA ASP A 90 -4.97 26.85 -3.29
C ASP A 90 -6.38 26.23 -3.26
N VAL A 91 -7.04 26.33 -2.10
CA VAL A 91 -8.45 25.98 -1.98
C VAL A 91 -9.23 27.29 -2.10
N PRO A 92 -9.98 27.50 -3.18
CA PRO A 92 -10.77 28.71 -3.33
C PRO A 92 -11.78 28.84 -2.17
N SER A 93 -11.89 30.04 -1.60
CA SER A 93 -12.88 30.34 -0.55
C SER A 93 -14.29 30.03 -1.05
N PRO A 94 -15.24 29.56 -0.22
CA PRO A 94 -16.64 29.37 -0.63
C PRO A 94 -17.22 30.58 -1.39
N ASP A 95 -16.83 31.79 -0.99
CA ASP A 95 -17.27 33.05 -1.61
C ASP A 95 -16.83 33.21 -3.08
N THR A 96 -15.74 32.56 -3.49
CA THR A 96 -15.29 32.62 -4.90
C THR A 96 -16.27 31.95 -5.87
N TYR A 97 -17.11 31.04 -5.37
CA TYR A 97 -18.17 30.40 -6.15
C TYR A 97 -19.49 31.20 -6.10
N GLN A 98 -19.58 32.20 -5.23
CA GLN A 98 -20.78 33.00 -5.09
C GLN A 98 -20.84 34.03 -6.22
N MET A 99 -21.88 33.96 -7.03
CA MET A 99 -22.17 35.00 -8.02
C MET A 99 -22.63 36.27 -7.32
N ASP A 100 -22.34 37.44 -7.91
CA ASP A 100 -22.85 38.71 -7.43
C ASP A 100 -24.38 38.71 -7.38
N LEU A 101 -24.92 38.76 -6.16
CA LEU A 101 -26.37 38.73 -5.93
C LEU A 101 -27.10 39.96 -6.50
N ASN A 102 -26.35 41.03 -6.79
CA ASN A 102 -26.86 42.25 -7.42
C ASN A 102 -27.00 42.12 -8.93
N ILE A 103 -26.39 41.10 -9.54
CA ILE A 103 -26.48 40.83 -10.97
C ILE A 103 -27.60 39.81 -11.18
N ILE A 104 -28.71 40.24 -11.76
CA ILE A 104 -29.76 39.33 -12.19
C ILE A 104 -29.28 38.66 -13.48
N PRO A 105 -28.98 37.35 -13.50
CA PRO A 105 -28.58 36.69 -14.73
C PRO A 105 -29.75 36.69 -15.72
N GLU A 106 -29.47 37.01 -16.98
CA GLU A 106 -30.45 36.87 -18.05
C GLU A 106 -30.83 35.39 -18.20
N LYS A 107 -32.01 35.02 -17.67
CA LYS A 107 -32.54 33.66 -17.80
C LYS A 107 -33.05 33.48 -19.23
N LYS A 108 -32.36 32.64 -20.01
CA LYS A 108 -32.89 32.18 -21.29
C LYS A 108 -34.22 31.44 -21.04
N ARG A 109 -35.26 31.79 -21.80
CA ARG A 109 -36.56 31.10 -21.70
C ARG A 109 -36.37 29.64 -22.11
N ALA A 110 -36.74 28.71 -21.24
CA ALA A 110 -36.79 27.30 -21.58
C ALA A 110 -37.97 27.08 -22.54
N PHE A 111 -37.68 26.80 -23.81
CA PHE A 111 -38.72 26.55 -24.82
C PHE A 111 -39.50 25.24 -24.55
N ARG A 112 -38.92 24.31 -23.77
CA ARG A 112 -39.53 23.05 -23.37
C ARG A 112 -39.27 22.76 -21.89
N PRO A 113 -40.18 22.07 -21.19
CA PRO A 113 -39.97 21.70 -19.79
C PRO A 113 -38.75 20.80 -19.64
N PHE A 114 -38.03 20.97 -18.51
CA PHE A 114 -36.87 20.15 -18.13
C PHE A 114 -35.75 20.07 -19.16
N ASN A 115 -35.60 21.07 -20.05
CA ASN A 115 -34.60 21.04 -21.12
C ASN A 115 -34.71 19.78 -22.01
N ALA A 116 -35.92 19.24 -22.21
CA ALA A 116 -36.13 18.02 -22.99
C ALA A 116 -35.68 18.09 -24.45
N SER A 117 -35.49 19.31 -24.99
CA SER A 117 -34.90 19.53 -26.33
C SER A 117 -33.46 20.04 -26.30
N CYS A 118 -32.80 20.09 -25.14
CA CYS A 118 -31.36 20.31 -25.13
C CYS A 118 -30.69 19.12 -25.80
N ASP A 119 -29.65 19.39 -26.57
CA ASP A 119 -28.88 18.35 -27.22
C ASP A 119 -28.30 17.42 -26.15
N ARG A 120 -28.50 16.10 -26.31
CA ARG A 120 -28.03 15.11 -25.34
C ARG A 120 -26.50 15.07 -25.30
N PHE A 121 -25.88 15.48 -26.40
CA PHE A 121 -24.44 15.60 -26.57
C PHE A 121 -24.13 16.99 -27.08
N PRO A 122 -24.14 18.03 -26.21
CA PRO A 122 -23.69 19.33 -26.65
C PRO A 122 -22.30 19.16 -27.24
N ILE A 123 -22.05 19.78 -28.38
CA ILE A 123 -20.70 19.91 -28.94
C ILE A 123 -19.96 20.82 -27.95
N VAL A 124 -19.51 20.27 -26.84
CA VAL A 124 -18.57 20.91 -25.94
C VAL A 124 -17.37 21.15 -26.85
N ALA A 125 -17.10 22.41 -27.16
CA ALA A 125 -15.84 22.80 -27.77
C ALA A 125 -14.78 22.07 -26.94
N LYS A 126 -14.13 21.07 -27.54
CA LYS A 126 -13.15 20.25 -26.85
C LYS A 126 -12.14 21.26 -26.31
N SER A 127 -12.22 21.60 -25.02
CA SER A 127 -11.19 22.39 -24.40
C SER A 127 -9.96 21.51 -24.52
N THR A 128 -9.02 21.92 -25.36
CA THR A 128 -7.75 21.24 -25.57
C THR A 128 -7.02 21.00 -24.23
N ASP A 129 -7.42 21.74 -23.19
CA ASP A 129 -6.86 21.74 -21.84
C ASP A 129 -7.27 20.54 -20.98
N VAL A 130 -8.31 19.78 -21.33
CA VAL A 130 -8.72 18.59 -20.57
C VAL A 130 -8.57 17.35 -21.45
N PRO A 131 -7.47 16.58 -21.32
CA PRO A 131 -7.33 15.33 -22.06
C PRO A 131 -8.51 14.41 -21.72
N GLY A 132 -9.17 13.89 -22.75
CA GLY A 132 -10.22 12.89 -22.56
C GLY A 132 -9.64 11.60 -21.96
N PRO A 133 -10.49 10.67 -21.49
CA PRO A 133 -10.05 9.40 -20.90
C PRO A 133 -9.23 8.50 -21.85
N GLY A 134 -9.15 8.84 -23.15
CA GLY A 134 -8.28 8.19 -24.14
C GLY A 134 -7.18 9.10 -24.74
N SER A 135 -6.99 10.32 -24.20
CA SER A 135 -5.92 11.25 -24.63
C SER A 135 -4.60 11.00 -23.90
N TYR A 136 -4.59 10.17 -22.87
CA TYR A 136 -3.36 9.68 -22.27
C TYR A 136 -2.75 8.61 -23.20
N GLU A 137 -1.48 8.78 -23.57
CA GLU A 137 -0.71 7.74 -24.25
C GLU A 137 -0.55 6.53 -23.30
N CYS A 138 -1.49 5.59 -23.37
CA CYS A 138 -1.40 4.33 -22.63
C CYS A 138 -0.39 3.35 -23.24
N ASP A 139 0.09 3.64 -24.46
CA ASP A 139 1.07 2.83 -25.20
C ASP A 139 2.54 3.15 -24.84
N VAL A 140 2.77 3.92 -23.77
CA VAL A 140 4.10 4.00 -23.18
C VAL A 140 4.40 2.64 -22.56
N LYS A 141 5.45 1.95 -23.03
CA LYS A 141 5.95 0.74 -22.37
C LYS A 141 6.27 1.06 -20.91
N GLN A 142 5.35 0.76 -20.00
CA GLN A 142 5.55 0.80 -18.56
C GLN A 142 6.42 -0.40 -18.14
N ASN A 143 7.62 -0.51 -18.71
CA ASN A 143 8.59 -1.49 -18.28
C ASN A 143 9.32 -0.97 -17.04
N ARG A 144 8.58 -0.92 -15.93
CA ARG A 144 9.10 -0.74 -14.58
C ARG A 144 8.71 -1.91 -13.68
N GLN A 145 8.63 -3.11 -14.26
CA GLN A 145 8.43 -4.30 -13.44
C GLN A 145 9.69 -4.56 -12.65
N VAL A 146 9.69 -4.09 -11.40
CA VAL A 146 10.66 -4.47 -10.39
C VAL A 146 10.55 -5.98 -10.23
N HIS A 147 11.52 -6.72 -10.77
CA HIS A 147 11.52 -8.16 -10.65
C HIS A 147 11.78 -8.55 -9.19
N MET A 148 10.87 -9.35 -8.64
CA MET A 148 10.92 -9.85 -7.28
C MET A 148 11.00 -11.37 -7.28
N LEU A 149 11.92 -11.93 -6.49
CA LEU A 149 11.93 -13.34 -6.15
C LEU A 149 10.97 -13.55 -4.98
N HIS A 150 9.89 -14.27 -5.25
CA HIS A 150 8.94 -14.71 -4.23
C HIS A 150 9.27 -16.14 -3.80
N SER A 151 9.08 -16.44 -2.52
CA SER A 151 9.12 -17.79 -1.97
C SER A 151 7.87 -18.01 -1.13
N PHE A 152 7.29 -19.21 -1.20
CA PHE A 152 6.09 -19.53 -0.43
C PHE A 152 6.39 -19.51 1.07
N GLY A 153 5.80 -18.56 1.80
CA GLY A 153 6.04 -18.35 3.23
C GLY A 153 7.34 -17.61 3.59
N GLY A 154 8.13 -17.19 2.60
CA GLY A 154 9.40 -16.49 2.82
C GLY A 154 9.34 -14.99 2.53
N ARG A 155 10.45 -14.29 2.78
CA ARG A 155 10.57 -12.85 2.45
C ARG A 155 10.81 -12.67 0.96
N THR A 156 10.07 -11.74 0.36
CA THR A 156 10.27 -11.33 -1.03
C THR A 156 11.62 -10.61 -1.18
N LYS A 157 12.43 -11.00 -2.16
CA LYS A 157 13.73 -10.37 -2.46
C LYS A 157 13.66 -9.61 -3.78
N LEU A 158 14.07 -8.35 -3.78
CA LEU A 158 14.22 -7.54 -5.00
C LEU A 158 15.39 -8.08 -5.83
N ILE A 159 15.21 -8.22 -7.14
CA ILE A 159 16.29 -8.46 -8.09
C ILE A 159 16.75 -7.09 -8.62
N PRO A 160 17.86 -6.53 -8.12
CA PRO A 160 18.33 -5.26 -8.63
C PRO A 160 18.89 -5.44 -10.05
N ALA A 161 18.69 -4.44 -10.91
CA ALA A 161 19.23 -4.44 -12.27
C ALA A 161 20.78 -4.42 -12.29
N ILE A 162 21.38 -3.82 -11.26
CA ILE A 162 22.83 -3.72 -11.05
C ILE A 162 23.15 -4.31 -9.68
N LYS A 163 24.13 -5.20 -9.60
CA LYS A 163 24.60 -5.80 -8.35
C LYS A 163 25.87 -5.11 -7.88
N THR A 164 25.88 -4.62 -6.65
CA THR A 164 27.11 -4.15 -6.00
C THR A 164 27.87 -5.35 -5.43
N LYS A 165 29.14 -5.49 -5.79
CA LYS A 165 30.05 -6.49 -5.24
C LYS A 165 31.09 -5.79 -4.35
N CYS A 166 31.27 -6.34 -3.16
CA CYS A 166 32.34 -6.01 -2.24
C CYS A 166 33.09 -7.33 -1.95
N MET A 167 34.37 -7.41 -2.31
CA MET A 167 35.20 -8.58 -2.00
C MET A 167 36.56 -8.12 -1.46
N PRO A 168 37.10 -8.77 -0.41
CA PRO A 168 38.38 -8.38 0.18
C PRO A 168 39.57 -8.62 -0.76
N LEU A 169 39.50 -9.67 -1.59
CA LEU A 169 40.47 -9.94 -2.63
C LEU A 169 39.77 -9.93 -3.98
N ASN A 170 39.80 -8.79 -4.66
CA ASN A 170 39.24 -8.67 -5.99
C ASN A 170 40.22 -9.28 -7.03
N ARG A 171 39.72 -10.06 -7.99
CA ARG A 171 40.49 -10.50 -9.18
C ARG A 171 39.81 -10.06 -10.48
N ASP A 172 38.64 -9.43 -10.36
CA ASP A 172 37.85 -9.00 -11.48
C ASP A 172 38.46 -7.74 -12.11
N LYS A 173 38.32 -7.60 -13.43
CA LYS A 173 38.78 -6.42 -14.17
C LYS A 173 37.58 -5.68 -14.73
N CYS A 174 37.65 -4.36 -14.70
CA CYS A 174 36.64 -3.51 -15.32
C CYS A 174 36.66 -3.68 -16.85
N VAL A 175 35.49 -3.82 -17.48
CA VAL A 175 35.36 -3.98 -18.93
C VAL A 175 35.82 -2.73 -19.69
N ILE A 176 35.64 -1.54 -19.10
CA ILE A 176 35.91 -0.26 -19.76
C ILE A 176 37.38 0.15 -19.61
N CYS A 177 37.88 0.21 -18.38
CA CYS A 177 39.24 0.69 -18.12
C CYS A 177 40.28 -0.43 -17.99
N LEU A 178 39.87 -1.70 -17.99
CA LEU A 178 40.72 -2.90 -17.83
C LEU A 178 41.54 -2.95 -16.52
N LYS A 179 41.37 -1.97 -15.64
CA LYS A 179 41.97 -1.91 -14.31
C LYS A 179 41.16 -2.73 -13.33
N GLN A 180 41.83 -3.17 -12.28
CA GLN A 180 41.18 -3.80 -11.14
C GLN A 180 40.41 -2.74 -10.34
N PRO A 181 39.12 -2.95 -10.05
CA PRO A 181 38.34 -2.04 -9.23
C PRO A 181 38.90 -1.96 -7.81
N VAL A 182 39.03 -0.75 -7.29
CA VAL A 182 39.38 -0.48 -5.89
C VAL A 182 38.10 -0.33 -5.07
N GLY A 183 37.94 -1.14 -4.03
CA GLY A 183 36.75 -1.12 -3.17
C GLY A 183 35.51 -1.77 -3.81
N ASP A 184 34.34 -1.16 -3.59
CA ASP A 184 33.07 -1.64 -4.12
C ASP A 184 32.96 -1.40 -5.63
N TYR A 185 32.44 -2.38 -6.35
CA TYR A 185 32.29 -2.32 -7.79
C TYR A 185 30.97 -2.92 -8.26
N TYR A 186 30.61 -2.68 -9.51
CA TYR A 186 29.28 -2.95 -10.03
C TYR A 186 29.29 -4.06 -11.07
N GLN A 187 28.27 -4.90 -11.05
CA GLN A 187 28.03 -5.93 -12.04
C GLN A 187 26.68 -5.70 -12.74
N TYR A 188 26.70 -5.58 -14.06
CA TYR A 188 25.52 -5.44 -14.91
C TYR A 188 25.48 -6.56 -15.95
N ARG A 189 24.47 -7.44 -15.91
CA ARG A 189 24.30 -8.54 -16.89
C ARG A 189 25.57 -9.38 -17.18
N ASN A 190 26.48 -9.47 -16.21
CA ASN A 190 27.81 -10.12 -16.25
C ASN A 190 29.01 -9.24 -16.61
N GLU A 191 28.80 -8.00 -17.04
CA GLU A 191 29.88 -7.02 -17.18
C GLU A 191 30.25 -6.43 -15.83
N ILE A 192 31.55 -6.23 -15.61
CA ILE A 192 32.10 -5.71 -14.36
C ILE A 192 32.61 -4.30 -14.61
N LEU A 193 32.23 -3.38 -13.73
CA LEU A 193 32.50 -1.96 -13.86
C LEU A 193 33.09 -1.44 -12.56
N CYS A 194 34.19 -0.70 -12.64
CA CYS A 194 34.67 0.07 -11.49
C CYS A 194 33.70 1.23 -11.19
N SER A 195 33.81 1.77 -9.98
CA SER A 195 32.97 2.88 -9.51
C SER A 195 33.03 4.10 -10.43
N GLU A 196 34.21 4.50 -10.87
CA GLU A 196 34.42 5.64 -11.77
C GLU A 196 33.72 5.45 -13.12
N CYS A 197 33.98 4.33 -13.80
CA CYS A 197 33.39 4.05 -15.11
C CYS A 197 31.87 3.87 -15.01
N PHE A 198 31.39 3.29 -13.92
CA PHE A 198 29.95 3.18 -13.66
C PHE A 198 29.32 4.57 -13.49
N ASN A 199 29.89 5.42 -12.63
CA ASN A 199 29.38 6.76 -12.37
C ASN A 199 29.38 7.63 -13.63
N PHE A 200 30.42 7.53 -14.45
CA PHE A 200 30.49 8.22 -15.74
C PHE A 200 29.33 7.79 -16.64
N ASN A 201 29.13 6.49 -16.86
CA ASN A 201 28.03 6.01 -17.70
C ASN A 201 26.64 6.26 -17.08
N TRP A 202 26.55 6.33 -15.75
CA TRP A 202 25.33 6.65 -15.02
C TRP A 202 24.91 8.11 -15.20
N GLN A 203 25.88 9.03 -15.25
CA GLN A 203 25.65 10.45 -15.44
C GLN A 203 25.20 10.78 -16.87
N TRP A 204 25.82 10.15 -17.87
CA TRP A 204 25.55 10.42 -19.29
C TRP A 204 24.47 9.51 -19.92
N GLN A 205 23.95 8.52 -19.18
CA GLN A 205 22.87 7.59 -19.58
C GLN A 205 23.07 6.83 -20.91
N GLU A 206 24.29 6.76 -21.43
CA GLU A 206 24.55 6.16 -22.75
C GLU A 206 24.39 4.64 -22.76
N LYS A 207 24.73 3.97 -21.63
CA LYS A 207 24.71 2.49 -21.51
C LYS A 207 23.80 1.96 -20.41
N PHE A 208 23.74 2.62 -19.26
CA PHE A 208 22.95 2.19 -18.10
C PHE A 208 21.83 3.19 -17.86
N LYS A 209 20.84 3.19 -18.76
CA LYS A 209 19.69 4.10 -18.66
C LYS A 209 19.03 3.98 -17.29
N ARG A 210 18.76 5.13 -16.67
CA ARG A 210 17.82 5.24 -15.56
C ARG A 210 16.44 4.91 -16.11
N THR A 211 15.95 3.70 -15.84
CA THR A 211 14.53 3.36 -16.00
C THR A 211 13.68 4.04 -14.95
#